data_AF-A0A6J6V619-F1
#
_entry.id   AF-A0A6J6V619-F1
#
_cell.length_a   1.000
_cell.length_b   1.000
_cell.length_c   1.000
_cell.angle_alpha   90.00
_cell.angle_beta   90.00
_cell.angle_gamma   90.00
#
_symmetry.space_group_name_H-M   'P 1'
#
loop_
_entity.id
_entity.type
_entity.pdbx_description
1 polymer ?
#
loop_
_entity_poly.entity_id
_entity_poly.type
_entity_poly.pdbx_seq_one_letter_code
_entity_poly.pdbx_strand_id
1 'polypeptide(L)' 'MDSFVNFPSIEGRAKLQDYGVRWVVADFAVTKTRSWGDFAIARFTNSAGSVLDLERVKS' A
#
# COMPACT_ATOMS: atom_id res chain seq x y z
N MET A 1 -8.20 -2.79 12.58
CA MET A 1 -6.88 -3.13 12.03
C MET A 1 -7.03 -3.79 10.67
N ASP A 2 -7.91 -4.80 10.55
CA ASP A 2 -8.25 -5.47 9.27
C ASP A 2 -8.70 -4.54 8.15
N SER A 3 -9.36 -3.43 8.47
CA SER A 3 -9.89 -2.50 7.47
C SER A 3 -8.78 -1.81 6.68
N PHE A 4 -7.72 -1.31 7.34
CA PHE A 4 -6.63 -0.64 6.64
C PHE A 4 -5.81 -1.62 5.79
N VAL A 5 -5.51 -2.79 6.35
CA VAL A 5 -4.70 -3.83 5.69
C VAL A 5 -5.39 -4.34 4.43
N ASN A 6 -6.71 -4.57 4.49
CA ASN A 6 -7.47 -5.12 3.36
C ASN A 6 -8.15 -4.07 2.48
N PHE A 7 -8.28 -2.84 2.94
CA PHE A 7 -8.93 -1.74 2.22
C PHE A 7 -8.12 -0.46 2.38
N PRO A 8 -6.91 -0.41 1.80
CA PRO A 8 -6.09 0.79 1.87
C PRO A 8 -6.73 1.92 1.04
N SER A 9 -6.72 3.14 1.57
CA SER A 9 -7.39 4.31 0.98
C SER A 9 -6.41 5.46 0.72
N ILE A 10 -6.78 6.41 -0.16
CA ILE A 10 -6.00 7.63 -0.42
C ILE A 10 -5.74 8.41 0.88
N GLU A 11 -6.70 8.48 1.79
CA GLU A 11 -6.54 9.12 3.10
C GLU A 11 -5.50 8.38 3.97
N GLY A 12 -5.51 7.05 3.94
CA GLY A 12 -4.53 6.23 4.64
C GLY A 12 -3.11 6.41 4.08
N ARG A 13 -2.99 6.52 2.75
CA ARG A 13 -1.73 6.85 2.07
C ARG A 13 -1.19 8.20 2.51
N ALA A 14 -2.04 9.24 2.53
CA ALA A 14 -1.63 10.59 2.92
C ALA A 14 -1.07 10.62 4.35
N LYS A 15 -1.75 9.97 5.30
CA LYS A 15 -1.25 9.84 6.68
C LYS A 15 0.11 9.14 6.76
N LEU A 16 0.33 8.07 6.00
CA LEU A 16 1.63 7.40 5.94
C LEU A 16 2.72 8.31 5.39
N GLN A 17 2.40 9.10 4.37
CA GLN A 17 3.33 10.07 3.79
C GLN A 17 3.66 11.23 4.75
N ASP A 18 2.73 11.63 5.62
CA ASP A 18 2.98 12.63 6.68
C ASP A 18 4.03 12.12 7.68
N TYR A 19 4.07 10.80 7.91
CA TYR A 19 5.14 10.14 8.67
C TYR A 19 6.42 9.88 7.85
N GLY A 20 6.50 10.36 6.61
CA GLY A 20 7.65 10.17 5.72
C GLY A 20 7.77 8.77 5.10
N VAL A 21 6.72 7.94 5.21
CA VAL A 21 6.72 6.60 4.61
C VAL A 21 6.61 6.71 3.09
N ARG A 22 7.58 6.10 2.41
CA ARG A 22 7.59 5.98 0.93
C ARG A 22 7.18 4.59 0.45
N TRP A 23 7.49 3.56 1.22
CA TRP A 23 7.36 2.17 0.81
C TRP A 23 6.55 1.37 1.83
N VAL A 24 5.69 0.48 1.35
CA VAL A 24 4.94 -0.48 2.16
C VAL A 24 5.20 -1.88 1.63
N VAL A 25 5.36 -2.84 2.53
CA VAL A 25 5.42 -4.26 2.18
C VAL A 25 4.08 -4.88 2.52
N ALA A 26 3.45 -5.52 1.54
CA ALA A 26 2.22 -6.28 1.71
C ALA A 26 2.52 -7.77 1.78
N ASP A 27 2.21 -8.40 2.90
CA ASP A 27 2.30 -9.85 3.11
C ASP A 27 0.97 -10.51 2.74
N PHE A 28 0.98 -11.38 1.73
CA PHE A 28 -0.23 -12.05 1.24
C PHE A 28 -0.78 -13.12 2.18
N ALA A 29 -0.04 -13.53 3.21
CA ALA A 29 -0.58 -14.36 4.29
C ALA A 29 -1.58 -13.58 5.17
N VAL A 30 -1.45 -12.25 5.22
CA VAL A 30 -2.23 -11.36 6.09
C VAL A 30 -3.19 -10.48 5.28
N THR A 31 -2.81 -10.10 4.06
CA THR A 31 -3.66 -9.32 3.14
C THR A 31 -4.51 -10.23 2.26
N LYS A 32 -5.82 -9.98 2.26
CA LYS A 32 -6.81 -10.71 1.45
C LYS A 32 -7.06 -10.07 0.08
N THR A 33 -6.74 -8.79 -0.08
CA THR A 33 -6.80 -8.08 -1.37
C THR A 33 -5.43 -8.05 -2.04
N ARG A 34 -5.42 -8.10 -3.37
CA ARG A 34 -4.22 -7.91 -4.22
C ARG A 34 -4.29 -6.66 -5.09
N SER A 35 -5.40 -5.91 -5.01
CA SER A 35 -5.57 -4.66 -5.73
C SER A 35 -5.30 -3.50 -4.79
N TRP A 36 -4.36 -2.65 -5.19
CA TRP A 36 -3.92 -1.48 -4.42
C TRP A 36 -4.53 -0.17 -4.96
N GLY A 37 -5.20 -0.19 -6.11
CA GLY A 37 -5.85 0.97 -6.72
C GLY A 37 -4.98 2.23 -6.69
N ASP A 38 -5.57 3.35 -6.31
CA ASP A 38 -4.89 4.65 -6.19
C ASP A 38 -4.10 4.81 -4.88
N PHE A 39 -4.08 3.79 -4.00
CA PHE A 39 -3.30 3.84 -2.78
C PHE A 39 -1.80 3.74 -3.05
N ALA A 40 -1.38 2.82 -3.93
CA ALA A 40 0.03 2.59 -4.18
C ALA A 40 0.31 1.92 -5.54
N ILE A 41 1.52 2.11 -6.04
CA ILE A 41 2.02 1.43 -7.23
C ILE A 41 2.84 0.21 -6.78
N ALA A 42 2.45 -0.99 -7.20
CA ALA A 42 3.26 -2.19 -6.96
C ALA A 42 4.52 -2.16 -7.86
N ARG A 43 5.71 -2.12 -7.26
CA ARG A 43 7.00 -2.17 -8.00
C ARG A 43 7.53 -3.58 -8.16
N PHE A 44 7.27 -4.43 -7.16
CA PHE A 44 7.65 -5.82 -7.18
C PHE A 44 6.52 -6.65 -6.58
N THR A 45 6.25 -7.81 -7.16
CA THR A 45 5.25 -8.77 -6.65
C THR A 45 5.74 -10.18 -6.91
N ASN A 46 5.62 -11.05 -5.91
CA ASN A 46 5.82 -12.48 -6.05
C ASN A 46 4.67 -13.24 -5.37
N SER A 47 4.84 -14.54 -5.15
CA SER A 47 3.82 -15.39 -4.50
C SER A 47 3.61 -15.08 -3.02
N ALA A 48 4.57 -14.45 -2.34
CA ALA A 48 4.52 -14.16 -0.91
C ALA A 48 4.01 -12.74 -0.62
N GLY A 49 4.23 -11.79 -1.52
CA GLY A 49 3.85 -10.40 -1.27
C GLY A 49 4.20 -9.40 -2.36
N SER A 50 4.00 -8.13 -2.02
CA SER A 50 4.32 -6.99 -2.88
C SER A 50 5.09 -5.89 -2.16
N VAL A 51 5.99 -5.24 -2.89
CA VAL A 51 6.58 -3.95 -2.49
C VAL A 51 5.80 -2.84 -3.18
N LEU A 52 5.20 -1.98 -2.38
CA LEU A 52 4.30 -0.92 -2.80
C LEU A 52 4.98 0.44 -2.63
N ASP A 53 5.00 1.23 -3.69
CA ASP A 53 5.48 2.61 -3.71
C ASP A 53 4.30 3.56 -3.48
N LEU A 54 4.40 4.41 -2.47
CA LEU A 54 3.39 5.43 -2.17
C LEU A 54 3.63 6.74 -2.96
N GLU A 55 4.64 6.79 -3.84
CA GLU A 55 5.06 7.88 -4.73
C GLU A 55 4.07 9.05 -4.83
N ARG A 56 4.34 10.25 -4.29
CA ARG A 56 3.38 11.37 -4.29
C ARG A 56 2.79 11.57 -5.69
N VAL A 57 1.45 11.56 -5.80
CA VAL A 57 0.78 12.06 -7.02
C VAL A 57 1.24 13.50 -7.17
N LYS A 58 2.01 13.79 -8.21
CA LYS A 58 2.37 15.18 -8.52
C LYS A 58 1.07 15.94 -8.76
N SER A 59 0.81 16.92 -7.91
CA SER A 59 -0.23 17.93 -8.10
C SER A 59 0.03 18.72 -9.38
#